data_AF-A0A2N1RR50-F1
#
_entry.id   AF-A0A2N1RR50-F1
#
_cell.length_a   1.000
_cell.length_b   1.000
_cell.length_c   1.000
_cell.angle_alpha   90.00
_cell.angle_beta   90.00
_cell.angle_gamma   90.00
#
_symmetry.space_group_name_H-M   'P 1'
#
loop_
_entity.id
_entity.type
_entity.pdbx_description
1 polymer ?
#
loop_
_entity_poly.entity_id
_entity_poly.type
_entity_poly.pdbx_seq_one_letter_code
_entity_poly.pdbx_strand_id
1 'polypeptide(L)'
;YIDLDKYIHSYPDFSRKYDLADDYDKKIIEKDFIRFLINRGNDYLVDYKVVNEEIDSSGLVSYVTVDASRNSMISTLRMKYVYRLEKNSETDYLWLVSGLEASITRGGKKR
;
A
#
# COMPACT_ATOMS: atom_id res chain seq x y z
N TYR A 1 8.83 -13.59 6.37
CA TYR A 1 8.15 -13.66 7.67
C TYR A 1 7.68 -12.24 7.99
N ILE A 2 6.39 -12.03 8.27
CA ILE A 2 5.84 -10.72 8.63
C ILE A 2 5.79 -10.66 10.17
N ASP A 3 6.28 -9.57 10.74
CA ASP A 3 6.15 -9.26 12.17
C ASP A 3 4.74 -8.68 12.41
N LEU A 4 3.81 -9.54 12.83
CA LEU A 4 2.39 -9.21 12.97
C LEU A 4 2.13 -8.09 13.98
N ASP A 5 2.87 -8.07 15.09
CA ASP A 5 2.79 -7.03 16.12
C ASP A 5 3.12 -5.67 15.54
N LYS A 6 4.18 -5.54 14.76
CA LYS A 6 4.50 -4.25 14.12
C LYS A 6 3.51 -3.88 13.03
N TYR A 7 3.03 -4.88 12.31
CA TYR A 7 2.16 -4.64 11.15
C TYR A 7 0.74 -4.24 11.56
N ILE A 8 0.24 -4.76 12.68
CA ILE A 8 -1.12 -4.44 13.16
C ILE A 8 -1.26 -2.95 13.53
N HIS A 9 -0.18 -2.33 14.03
CA HIS A 9 -0.14 -0.90 14.35
C HIS A 9 -0.19 0.02 13.11
N SER A 10 0.04 -0.53 11.92
CA SER A 10 -0.14 0.21 10.66
C SER A 10 -1.62 0.35 10.26
N TYR A 11 -2.54 -0.31 10.98
CA TYR A 11 -3.98 -0.29 10.73
C TYR A 11 -4.73 0.25 11.96
N PRO A 12 -5.19 1.51 11.94
CA PRO A 12 -5.79 2.17 13.12
C PRO A 12 -6.94 1.38 13.77
N ASP A 13 -7.77 0.74 12.96
CA ASP A 13 -8.94 -0.04 13.42
C ASP A 13 -8.56 -1.31 14.20
N PHE A 14 -7.39 -1.89 13.89
CA PHE A 14 -6.87 -3.06 14.58
C PHE A 14 -5.92 -2.66 15.71
N SER A 15 -5.06 -1.64 15.52
CA SER A 15 -4.16 -1.13 16.55
C SER A 15 -4.91 -0.79 17.83
N ARG A 16 -5.97 0.02 17.74
CA ARG A 16 -6.72 0.46 18.93
C ARG A 16 -7.31 -0.72 19.72
N LYS A 17 -7.78 -1.75 19.03
CA LYS A 17 -8.33 -2.95 19.67
C LYS A 17 -7.22 -3.79 20.30
N TYR A 18 -6.09 -3.89 19.61
CA TYR A 18 -4.93 -4.65 20.04
C TYR A 18 -4.24 -4.06 21.28
N ASP A 19 -4.10 -2.74 21.32
CA ASP A 19 -3.48 -2.00 22.44
C ASP A 19 -4.27 -2.14 23.75
N LEU A 20 -5.59 -2.29 23.65
CA LEU A 20 -6.51 -2.37 24.80
C LEU A 20 -6.84 -3.81 25.23
N ALA A 21 -6.38 -4.80 24.48
CA ALA A 21 -6.71 -6.21 24.69
C ALA A 21 -5.71 -6.90 25.63
N ASP A 22 -6.20 -7.92 26.35
CA ASP A 22 -5.34 -8.83 27.09
C ASP A 22 -4.68 -9.88 26.17
N ASP A 23 -3.77 -10.70 26.70
CA ASP A 23 -2.99 -11.67 25.89
C ASP A 23 -3.87 -12.71 25.18
N TYR A 24 -5.06 -13.02 25.72
CA TYR A 24 -5.98 -13.96 25.11
C TYR A 24 -6.73 -13.29 23.95
N ASP A 25 -7.26 -12.09 24.18
CA ASP A 25 -7.97 -11.29 23.18
C ASP A 25 -7.05 -10.83 22.05
N LYS A 26 -5.77 -10.53 22.35
CA LYS A 26 -4.74 -10.23 21.34
C LYS A 26 -4.61 -11.35 20.33
N LYS A 27 -4.58 -12.62 20.76
CA LYS A 27 -4.51 -13.77 19.84
C LYS A 27 -5.75 -13.90 18.95
N ILE A 28 -6.92 -13.48 19.44
CA ILE A 28 -8.14 -13.44 18.64
C ILE A 28 -8.04 -12.33 17.61
N ILE A 29 -7.60 -11.13 18.02
CA ILE A 29 -7.40 -9.97 17.14
C ILE A 29 -6.34 -10.26 16.07
N GLU A 30 -5.23 -10.91 16.42
CA GLU A 30 -4.21 -11.37 15.45
C GLU A 30 -4.81 -12.33 14.42
N LYS A 31 -5.61 -13.32 14.85
CA LYS A 31 -6.28 -14.25 13.93
C LYS A 31 -7.26 -13.54 13.01
N ASP A 32 -8.02 -12.58 13.53
CA ASP A 32 -8.93 -11.76 12.74
C ASP A 32 -8.18 -10.83 11.79
N PHE A 33 -7.03 -10.30 12.21
CA PHE A 33 -6.14 -9.49 11.38
C PHE A 33 -5.51 -10.31 10.26
N ILE A 34 -5.00 -11.51 10.55
CA ILE A 34 -4.52 -12.47 9.55
C ILE A 34 -5.64 -12.82 8.59
N ARG A 35 -6.85 -13.10 9.10
CA ARG A 35 -8.01 -13.38 8.27
C ARG A 35 -8.39 -12.17 7.43
N PHE A 36 -8.30 -10.95 7.95
CA PHE A 36 -8.52 -9.72 7.19
C PHE A 36 -7.49 -9.56 6.05
N LEU A 37 -6.21 -9.88 6.32
CA LEU A 37 -5.16 -9.86 5.30
C LEU A 37 -5.39 -10.92 4.21
N ILE A 38 -5.82 -12.13 4.60
CA ILE A 38 -6.09 -13.25 3.67
C ILE A 38 -7.42 -13.08 2.92
N ASN A 39 -8.47 -12.63 3.61
CA ASN A 39 -9.83 -12.41 3.09
C ASN A 39 -10.03 -11.00 2.54
N ARG A 40 -8.97 -10.24 2.26
CA ARG A 40 -9.01 -9.26 1.17
C ARG A 40 -9.23 -10.03 -0.14
N GLY A 41 -10.44 -10.57 -0.29
CA GLY A 41 -10.91 -11.26 -1.48
C GLY A 41 -10.66 -10.38 -2.67
N ASN A 42 -9.98 -10.94 -3.67
CA ASN A 42 -9.51 -10.25 -4.86
C ASN A 42 -8.86 -8.90 -4.54
N ASP A 43 -7.64 -8.88 -3.98
CA ASP A 43 -6.79 -7.74 -4.33
C ASP A 43 -6.64 -7.80 -5.84
N TYR A 44 -7.36 -6.90 -6.49
CA TYR A 44 -7.54 -6.89 -7.92
C TYR A 44 -6.21 -6.68 -8.65
N LEU A 45 -5.13 -6.33 -7.96
CA LEU A 45 -3.81 -6.09 -8.53
C LEU A 45 -3.23 -7.35 -9.20
N VAL A 46 -3.27 -7.37 -10.53
CA VAL A 46 -2.71 -8.40 -11.41
C VAL A 46 -1.23 -8.14 -11.66
N ASP A 47 -0.88 -6.87 -11.84
CA ASP A 47 0.48 -6.45 -12.18
C ASP A 47 0.76 -5.11 -11.50
N TYR A 48 2.02 -4.90 -11.13
CA TYR A 48 2.51 -3.71 -10.48
C TYR A 48 3.95 -3.50 -10.89
N LYS A 49 4.21 -2.38 -11.57
CA LYS A 49 5.54 -2.05 -12.07
C LYS A 49 5.85 -0.60 -11.77
N VAL A 50 6.96 -0.37 -11.07
CA VAL A 50 7.56 0.96 -10.98
C VAL A 50 8.12 1.32 -12.35
N VAL A 51 7.66 2.43 -12.91
CA VAL A 51 8.03 2.90 -14.25
C VAL A 51 8.86 4.18 -14.23
N ASN A 52 8.80 4.94 -13.14
CA ASN A 52 9.65 6.11 -12.93
C ASN A 52 9.86 6.36 -11.43
N GLU A 53 11.05 6.85 -11.10
CA GLU A 53 11.44 7.28 -9.76
C GLU A 53 12.19 8.61 -9.92
N GLU A 54 11.68 9.67 -9.29
CA GLU A 54 12.28 11.00 -9.35
C GLU A 54 12.40 11.56 -7.94
N ILE A 55 13.63 11.83 -7.52
CA ILE A 55 13.91 12.52 -6.26
C ILE A 55 14.08 14.00 -6.59
N ASP A 56 13.42 14.86 -5.83
CA ASP A 56 13.54 16.30 -6.02
C ASP A 56 14.94 16.80 -5.65
N SER A 57 15.22 18.07 -5.94
CA SER A 57 16.53 18.67 -5.65
C SER A 57 16.87 18.76 -4.17
N SER A 58 15.87 18.66 -3.27
CA SER A 58 16.09 18.68 -1.83
C SER A 58 16.55 17.32 -1.30
N GLY A 59 16.34 16.25 -2.06
CA GLY A 59 16.60 14.90 -1.60
C GLY A 59 15.62 14.39 -0.55
N LEU A 60 14.63 15.18 -0.15
CA LEU A 60 13.65 14.86 0.91
C LEU A 60 12.29 14.44 0.37
N VAL A 61 11.99 14.75 -0.90
CA VAL A 61 10.74 14.39 -1.57
C VAL A 61 11.06 13.51 -2.77
N SER A 62 10.29 12.45 -2.96
CA SER A 62 10.38 11.58 -4.13
C SER A 62 9.01 11.32 -4.73
N TYR A 63 8.96 11.24 -6.05
CA TYR A 63 7.78 10.88 -6.82
C TYR A 63 8.03 9.54 -7.50
N VAL A 64 7.24 8.53 -7.11
CA VAL A 64 7.33 7.18 -7.66
C VAL A 64 6.10 6.91 -8.50
N THR A 65 6.31 6.75 -9.80
CA THR A 65 5.24 6.42 -10.74
C THR A 65 5.17 4.92 -10.95
N VAL A 66 3.96 4.39 -10.87
CA VAL A 66 3.68 2.97 -11.00
C VAL A 66 2.58 2.75 -12.01
N ASP A 67 2.81 1.83 -12.92
CA ASP A 67 1.75 1.23 -13.71
C ASP A 67 1.24 -0.03 -13.01
N ALA A 68 -0.06 -0.09 -12.80
CA ALA A 68 -0.73 -1.20 -12.15
C ALA A 68 -1.86 -1.73 -13.03
N SER A 69 -2.01 -3.04 -13.10
CA SER A 69 -3.17 -3.67 -13.70
C SER A 69 -4.06 -4.20 -12.60
N ARG A 70 -5.34 -3.87 -12.61
CA ARG A 70 -6.32 -4.37 -11.67
C ARG A 70 -7.43 -5.13 -12.40
N ASN A 71 -7.67 -6.38 -12.05
CA ASN A 71 -8.88 -7.08 -12.46
C ASN A 71 -10.11 -6.32 -11.95
N SER A 72 -11.16 -6.26 -12.74
CA SER A 72 -12.49 -5.90 -12.25
C SER A 72 -13.43 -7.05 -12.57
N MET A 73 -14.67 -6.96 -12.12
CA MET A 73 -15.67 -7.96 -12.46
C MET A 73 -15.87 -8.15 -13.97
N ILE A 74 -15.48 -7.17 -14.80
CA ILE A 74 -15.79 -7.15 -16.24
C ILE A 74 -14.51 -7.15 -17.11
N SER A 75 -13.43 -6.49 -16.68
CA SER A 75 -12.17 -6.41 -17.44
C SER A 75 -10.98 -5.97 -16.59
N THR A 76 -9.75 -6.15 -17.06
CA THR A 76 -8.56 -5.60 -16.40
C THR A 76 -8.43 -4.10 -16.68
N LEU A 77 -8.52 -3.29 -15.63
CA LEU A 77 -8.28 -1.85 -15.64
C LEU A 77 -6.78 -1.58 -15.50
N ARG A 78 -6.25 -0.72 -16.36
CA ARG A 78 -4.88 -0.20 -16.20
C ARG A 78 -4.94 1.12 -15.46
N MET A 79 -4.15 1.23 -14.41
CA MET A 79 -4.07 2.40 -13.55
C MET A 79 -2.64 2.91 -13.53
N LYS A 80 -2.50 4.22 -13.46
CA LYS A 80 -1.25 4.89 -13.16
C LYS A 80 -1.36 5.51 -11.77
N TYR A 81 -0.47 5.10 -10.87
CA TYR A 81 -0.31 5.68 -9.55
C TYR A 81 0.92 6.57 -9.54
N VAL A 82 0.82 7.72 -8.88
CA VAL A 82 1.96 8.57 -8.55
C VAL A 82 1.98 8.72 -7.03
N TYR A 83 2.94 8.06 -6.40
CA TYR A 83 3.17 8.15 -4.97
C TYR A 83 4.11 9.33 -4.72
N ARG A 84 3.73 10.18 -3.77
CA ARG A 84 4.63 11.15 -3.18
C ARG A 84 5.18 10.56 -1.89
N LEU A 85 6.49 10.51 -1.79
CA LEU A 85 7.23 10.01 -0.64
C LEU A 85 7.98 11.17 0.01
N GLU A 86 8.05 11.15 1.33
CA GLU A 86 8.82 12.10 2.13
C GLU A 86 9.68 11.38 3.17
N LYS A 87 10.80 12.01 3.52
CA LYS A 87 11.60 11.66 4.70
C LYS A 87 11.95 12.92 5.49
N ASN A 88 12.18 12.79 6.80
CA ASN A 88 12.35 13.96 7.67
C ASN A 88 13.75 14.59 7.54
N SER A 89 14.74 13.79 7.15
CA SER A 89 16.11 14.24 6.92
C SER A 89 16.77 13.49 5.78
N GLU A 90 17.83 14.06 5.19
CA GLU A 90 18.59 13.36 4.13
C GLU A 90 19.20 12.04 4.63
N THR A 91 19.55 11.98 5.92
CA THR A 91 20.14 10.81 6.58
C THR A 91 19.13 9.72 6.93
N ASP A 92 17.83 9.99 6.81
CA ASP A 92 16.80 9.00 7.08
C ASP A 92 16.79 7.95 5.96
N TYR A 93 16.72 6.68 6.38
CA TYR A 93 16.64 5.52 5.49
C TYR A 93 15.20 5.10 5.16
N LEU A 94 14.20 5.71 5.81
CA LEU A 94 12.79 5.41 5.62
C LEU A 94 12.10 6.52 4.85
N TRP A 95 11.47 6.13 3.75
CA TRP A 95 10.55 6.96 2.99
C TRP A 95 9.12 6.65 3.39
N LEU A 96 8.35 7.68 3.70
CA LEU A 96 6.95 7.59 4.07
C LEU A 96 6.08 8.07 2.91
N VAL A 97 5.04 7.31 2.57
CA VAL A 97 4.05 7.75 1.59
C VAL A 97 3.24 8.90 2.19
N SER A 98 3.41 10.11 1.65
CA SER A 98 2.70 11.33 2.08
C SER A 98 1.59 11.74 1.12
N GLY A 99 1.56 11.17 -0.09
CA GLY A 99 0.51 11.43 -1.07
C GLY A 99 0.36 10.31 -2.10
N LEU A 100 -0.82 10.24 -2.71
CA LEU A 100 -1.14 9.31 -3.77
C LEU A 100 -2.10 9.96 -4.76
N GLU A 101 -1.68 10.04 -6.02
CA GLU A 101 -2.56 10.33 -7.14
C GLU A 101 -2.82 9.05 -7.94
N ALA A 102 -4.09 8.82 -8.29
CA ALA A 102 -4.51 7.64 -9.04
C ALA A 102 -5.30 8.05 -10.28
N SER A 103 -4.92 7.50 -11.43
CA SER A 103 -5.62 7.75 -12.70
C SER A 103 -5.80 6.47 -13.51
N ILE A 104 -6.84 6.42 -14.33
CA ILE A 104 -7.10 5.29 -15.23
C ILE A 104 -6.40 5.55 -16.55
N THR A 105 -5.51 4.64 -16.94
CA THR A 105 -4.82 4.70 -18.23
C THR A 105 -5.69 3.99 -19.27
N ARG A 106 -6.45 4.75 -20.08
CA ARG A 106 -7.21 4.15 -21.20
C ARG A 106 -6.24 3.58 -22.23
N GLY A 107 -6.09 2.25 -22.24
CA GLY A 107 -5.37 1.53 -23.28
C GLY A 107 -6.19 1.51 -24.57
N GLY A 108 -5.89 2.43 -25.48
CA GLY A 108 -6.31 2.29 -26.88
C GLY A 108 -5.59 1.13 -27.55
N LYS A 109 -6.36 0.21 -28.14
CA LYS A 109 -6.08 -0.37 -29.46
C LYS A 109 -7.37 -0.95 -30.04
N LYS A 110 -7.93 -0.24 -31.02
CA LYS A 110 -8.63 -0.88 -32.15
C LYS A 110 -7.63 -1.80 -32.83
N ARG A 111 -7.96 -3.08 -32.94
CA ARG A 111 -7.53 -3.95 -34.05
C ARG A 111 -8.74 -4.75 -34.47
#